data_AF-A0A9Q0NCK6-F1
#
_entry.id   AF-A0A9Q0NCK6-F1
#
_cell.length_a   1.000
_cell.length_b   1.000
_cell.length_c   1.000
_cell.angle_alpha   90.00
_cell.angle_beta   90.00
_cell.angle_gamma   90.00
#
_symmetry.space_group_name_H-M   'P 1'
#
loop_
_entity.id
_entity.type
_entity.pdbx_description
1 polymer ?
#
loop_
_entity_poly.entity_id
_entity_poly.type
_entity_poly.pdbx_seq_one_letter_code
_entity_poly.pdbx_strand_id
1 'polypeptide(L)'
;MATGENFFTWLNIKLRELKTDENVYGSYISGILDSDESSEEKKEALEEILSQIIEVDIETHLQTILEKWQQCNAKIVEHPRVAEDVNTKLAKLMESNSLPTTVVRQHYTPEELRIREQILAQYSQVELDECQEDDVNNGAGVASDPIMIKNTNASDVAQLAKERREQASFFEFNI
;
A
#
# COMPACT_ATOMS: atom_id res chain seq x y z
N MET A 1 -27.53 1.27 5.56
CA MET A 1 -26.55 0.29 5.01
C MET A 1 -27.34 -0.92 4.53
N ALA A 2 -26.86 -1.60 3.48
CA ALA A 2 -27.47 -2.75 2.79
C ALA A 2 -28.51 -2.45 1.68
N THR A 3 -28.05 -1.92 0.54
CA THR A 3 -28.83 -1.95 -0.73
C THR A 3 -28.32 -3.02 -1.71
N GLY A 4 -27.06 -3.48 -1.56
CA GLY A 4 -26.51 -4.62 -2.31
C GLY A 4 -27.02 -5.99 -1.85
N GLU A 5 -27.45 -6.11 -0.60
CA GLU A 5 -27.99 -7.37 -0.05
C GLU A 5 -29.29 -7.80 -0.74
N ASN A 6 -30.11 -6.85 -1.20
CA ASN A 6 -31.39 -7.16 -1.86
C ASN A 6 -31.19 -7.77 -3.26
N PHE A 7 -30.25 -7.24 -4.04
CA PHE A 7 -29.93 -7.81 -5.35
C PHE A 7 -29.18 -9.14 -5.20
N PHE A 8 -28.17 -9.20 -4.34
CA PHE A 8 -27.36 -10.40 -4.16
C PHE A 8 -28.20 -11.58 -3.65
N THR A 9 -29.11 -11.34 -2.70
CA THR A 9 -30.05 -12.37 -2.22
C THR A 9 -30.98 -12.84 -3.32
N TRP A 10 -31.52 -11.91 -4.13
CA TRP A 10 -32.37 -12.25 -5.27
C TRP A 10 -31.61 -13.07 -6.32
N LEU A 11 -30.40 -12.66 -6.66
CA LEU A 11 -29.54 -13.35 -7.63
C LEU A 11 -29.23 -14.77 -7.16
N ASN A 12 -28.90 -14.95 -5.89
CA ASN A 12 -28.63 -16.28 -5.33
C ASN A 12 -29.85 -17.20 -5.38
N ILE A 13 -31.05 -16.69 -5.08
CA ILE A 13 -32.30 -17.45 -5.22
C ILE A 13 -32.51 -17.83 -6.69
N LYS A 14 -32.31 -16.88 -7.61
CA LYS A 14 -32.50 -17.11 -9.05
C LYS A 14 -31.53 -18.15 -9.62
N LEU A 15 -30.26 -18.11 -9.21
CA LEU A 15 -29.25 -19.10 -9.58
C LEU A 15 -29.57 -20.49 -9.01
N ARG A 16 -30.11 -20.55 -7.78
CA ARG A 16 -30.55 -21.80 -7.17
C ARG A 16 -31.74 -22.42 -7.90
N GLU A 17 -32.69 -21.61 -8.37
CA GLU A 17 -33.79 -22.07 -9.23
C GLU A 17 -33.28 -22.67 -10.55
N LEU A 18 -32.21 -22.10 -11.09
CA LEU A 18 -31.50 -22.57 -12.29
C LEU A 18 -30.57 -23.78 -12.00
N LYS A 19 -30.55 -24.29 -10.77
CA LYS A 19 -29.70 -25.40 -10.32
C LYS A 19 -28.20 -25.14 -10.50
N THR A 20 -27.79 -23.90 -10.32
CA THR A 20 -26.39 -23.45 -10.43
C THR A 20 -25.81 -23.07 -9.07
N ASP A 21 -24.48 -23.09 -8.94
CA ASP A 21 -23.79 -22.67 -7.72
C ASP A 21 -23.81 -21.15 -7.55
N GLU A 22 -24.53 -20.69 -6.53
CA GLU A 22 -24.68 -19.26 -6.25
C GLU A 22 -23.37 -18.58 -5.79
N ASN A 23 -22.43 -19.30 -5.18
CA ASN A 23 -21.19 -18.69 -4.68
C ASN A 23 -20.23 -18.38 -5.82
N VAL A 24 -20.14 -19.27 -6.80
CA VAL A 24 -19.28 -19.08 -7.97
C VAL A 24 -19.90 -18.05 -8.92
N TYR A 25 -21.14 -18.28 -9.36
CA TYR A 25 -21.76 -17.44 -10.37
C TYR A 25 -22.31 -16.13 -9.81
N GLY A 26 -22.80 -16.11 -8.57
CA GLY A 26 -23.33 -14.90 -7.96
C GLY A 26 -22.26 -13.84 -7.73
N SER A 27 -21.07 -14.24 -7.27
CA SER A 27 -19.93 -13.33 -7.10
C SER A 27 -19.40 -12.81 -8.44
N TYR A 28 -19.32 -13.69 -9.45
CA TYR A 28 -18.82 -13.34 -10.76
C TYR A 28 -19.77 -12.41 -11.53
N ILE A 29 -21.07 -12.73 -11.58
CA ILE A 29 -22.12 -11.88 -12.19
C ILE A 29 -22.16 -10.51 -11.51
N SER A 30 -22.08 -10.46 -10.18
CA SER A 30 -22.07 -9.19 -9.45
C SER A 30 -20.81 -8.37 -9.78
N GLY A 31 -19.65 -9.01 -9.93
CA GLY A 31 -18.41 -8.35 -10.31
C GLY A 31 -18.46 -7.72 -11.71
N ILE A 32 -19.10 -8.40 -12.67
CA ILE A 32 -19.31 -7.86 -14.03
C ILE A 32 -20.28 -6.68 -14.00
N LEU A 33 -21.35 -6.77 -13.21
CA LEU A 33 -22.32 -5.69 -13.11
C LEU A 33 -21.74 -4.43 -12.44
N ASP A 34 -20.80 -4.59 -11.51
CA ASP A 34 -20.13 -3.51 -10.78
C ASP A 34 -18.85 -3.01 -11.47
N SER A 35 -18.43 -3.61 -12.61
CA SER A 35 -17.28 -3.12 -13.38
C SER A 35 -17.54 -1.72 -13.98
N ASP A 36 -16.50 -0.99 -14.36
CA ASP A 36 -16.65 0.32 -15.03
C ASP A 36 -16.81 0.18 -16.57
N GLU A 37 -17.09 -1.03 -17.05
CA GLU A 37 -17.27 -1.32 -18.49
C GLU A 37 -18.58 -0.74 -19.03
N SER A 38 -18.65 -0.61 -20.36
CA SER A 38 -19.85 -0.14 -21.02
C SER A 38 -21.02 -1.12 -20.85
N SER A 39 -22.25 -0.61 -20.97
CA SER A 39 -23.45 -1.47 -20.84
C SER A 39 -23.50 -2.60 -21.88
N GLU A 40 -22.85 -2.42 -23.03
CA GLU A 40 -22.77 -3.44 -24.09
C GLU A 40 -21.79 -4.56 -23.70
N GLU A 41 -20.59 -4.20 -23.24
CA GLU A 41 -19.58 -5.16 -22.78
C GLU A 41 -20.08 -6.00 -21.60
N LYS A 42 -20.76 -5.37 -20.64
CA LYS A 42 -21.40 -6.08 -19.52
C LYS A 42 -22.45 -7.07 -19.98
N LYS A 43 -23.23 -6.71 -21.00
CA LYS A 43 -24.28 -7.56 -21.55
C LYS A 43 -23.67 -8.77 -22.25
N GLU A 44 -22.66 -8.55 -23.08
CA GLU A 44 -21.93 -9.62 -23.79
C GLU A 44 -21.26 -10.59 -22.81
N ALA A 45 -20.55 -10.08 -21.80
CA ALA A 45 -19.91 -10.90 -20.78
C ALA A 45 -20.92 -11.74 -19.98
N LEU A 46 -22.06 -11.15 -19.59
CA LEU A 46 -23.12 -11.88 -18.90
C LEU A 46 -23.79 -12.92 -19.79
N GLU A 47 -24.00 -12.61 -21.07
CA GLU A 47 -24.55 -13.55 -22.04
C GLU A 47 -23.64 -14.77 -22.23
N GLU A 48 -22.32 -14.55 -22.35
CA GLU A 48 -21.33 -15.62 -22.46
C GLU A 48 -21.42 -16.59 -21.28
N ILE A 49 -21.50 -16.06 -20.06
CA ILE A 49 -21.54 -16.88 -18.84
C ILE A 49 -22.89 -17.59 -18.70
N LEU A 50 -23.99 -16.87 -18.94
CA LEU A 50 -25.32 -17.45 -18.85
C LEU A 50 -25.52 -18.54 -19.91
N SER A 51 -24.90 -18.42 -21.08
CA SER A 51 -24.95 -19.45 -22.14
C SER A 51 -24.29 -20.77 -21.75
N GLN A 52 -23.33 -20.74 -20.82
CA GLN A 52 -22.69 -21.95 -20.29
C GLN A 52 -23.54 -22.66 -19.22
N ILE A 53 -24.48 -21.94 -18.63
CA ILE A 53 -25.30 -22.40 -17.50
C ILE A 53 -26.71 -22.78 -17.97
N ILE A 54 -27.24 -22.02 -18.92
CA ILE A 54 -28.63 -22.05 -19.36
C ILE A 54 -28.64 -22.29 -20.87
N GLU A 55 -29.33 -23.34 -21.31
CA GLU A 55 -29.43 -23.71 -22.73
C GLU A 55 -30.60 -23.02 -23.44
N VAL A 56 -31.58 -22.49 -22.70
CA VAL A 56 -32.85 -21.94 -23.23
C VAL A 56 -33.18 -20.60 -22.58
N ASP A 57 -33.73 -19.65 -23.35
CA ASP A 57 -34.20 -18.35 -22.83
C ASP A 57 -33.11 -17.47 -22.16
N ILE A 58 -31.86 -17.58 -22.62
CA ILE A 58 -30.70 -16.82 -22.09
C ILE A 58 -30.99 -15.32 -22.10
N GLU A 59 -31.47 -14.78 -23.24
CA GLU A 59 -31.74 -13.36 -23.40
C GLU A 59 -32.80 -12.85 -22.40
N THR A 60 -33.80 -13.67 -22.09
CA THR A 60 -34.86 -13.33 -21.14
C THR A 60 -34.33 -13.27 -19.71
N HIS A 61 -33.45 -14.21 -19.35
CA HIS A 61 -32.79 -14.25 -18.05
C HIS A 61 -31.81 -13.08 -17.89
N LEU A 62 -31.04 -12.80 -18.93
CA LEU A 62 -30.12 -11.67 -19.01
C LEU A 62 -30.85 -10.33 -18.81
N GLN A 63 -31.93 -10.10 -19.55
CA GLN A 63 -32.74 -8.89 -19.40
C GLN A 63 -33.32 -8.78 -17.98
N THR A 64 -33.82 -9.88 -17.41
CA THR A 64 -34.36 -9.90 -16.04
C THR A 64 -33.29 -9.52 -15.01
N ILE A 65 -32.07 -10.03 -15.14
CA ILE A 65 -30.94 -9.72 -14.25
C ILE A 65 -30.55 -8.25 -14.36
N LEU A 66 -30.41 -7.73 -15.58
CA LEU A 66 -30.09 -6.32 -15.83
C LEU A 66 -31.17 -5.38 -15.30
N GLU A 67 -32.44 -5.72 -15.51
CA GLU A 67 -33.57 -4.93 -14.99
C GLU A 67 -33.58 -4.93 -13.47
N LYS A 68 -33.36 -6.08 -12.83
CA LYS A 68 -33.29 -6.17 -11.36
C LYS A 68 -32.09 -5.42 -10.80
N TRP A 69 -30.95 -5.48 -11.48
CA TRP A 69 -29.77 -4.68 -11.13
C TRP A 69 -30.08 -3.18 -11.21
N GLN A 70 -30.66 -2.72 -12.33
CA GLN A 70 -31.05 -1.33 -12.50
C GLN A 70 -32.10 -0.89 -11.48
N GLN A 71 -33.11 -1.71 -11.15
CA GLN A 71 -34.09 -1.39 -10.11
C GLN A 71 -33.44 -1.25 -8.72
N CYS A 72 -32.46 -2.10 -8.41
CA CYS A 72 -31.73 -2.03 -7.14
C CYS A 72 -30.77 -0.82 -7.11
N ASN A 73 -30.18 -0.47 -8.25
CA ASN A 73 -29.23 0.65 -8.38
C ASN A 73 -29.94 2.01 -8.56
N ALA A 74 -31.11 2.07 -9.19
CA ALA A 74 -31.91 3.29 -9.32
C ALA A 74 -32.40 3.78 -7.95
N LYS A 75 -32.68 2.87 -7.01
CA LYS A 75 -32.90 3.22 -5.59
C LYS A 75 -31.66 3.81 -4.92
N ILE A 76 -30.47 3.56 -5.45
CA ILE A 76 -29.22 4.17 -4.99
C ILE A 76 -29.06 5.58 -5.59
N VAL A 77 -29.61 5.85 -6.79
CA VAL A 77 -29.54 7.15 -7.49
C VAL A 77 -30.46 8.23 -6.90
N GLU A 78 -31.44 7.90 -6.04
CA GLU A 78 -32.14 8.92 -5.23
C GLU A 78 -31.21 9.63 -4.23
N HIS A 79 -30.05 9.04 -3.94
CA HIS A 79 -28.91 9.86 -3.56
C HIS A 79 -28.09 10.06 -4.83
N PRO A 80 -28.04 11.27 -5.42
CA PRO A 80 -27.10 11.49 -6.49
C PRO A 80 -25.75 11.08 -5.91
N ARG A 81 -25.11 10.06 -6.50
CA ARG A 81 -23.67 9.98 -6.48
C ARG A 81 -23.29 11.28 -7.16
N VAL A 82 -23.15 12.33 -6.37
CA VAL A 82 -22.56 13.57 -6.81
C VAL A 82 -21.23 13.06 -7.32
N ALA A 83 -21.09 13.03 -8.64
CA ALA A 83 -19.81 13.06 -9.27
C ALA A 83 -19.23 14.38 -8.78
N GLU A 84 -18.73 14.40 -7.55
CA GLU A 84 -17.86 15.44 -7.05
C GLU A 84 -16.71 15.37 -8.02
N ASP A 85 -16.75 16.31 -8.96
CA ASP A 85 -15.74 16.51 -9.97
C ASP A 85 -14.41 16.30 -9.28
N VAL A 86 -13.65 15.28 -9.68
CA VAL A 86 -12.38 14.90 -9.07
C VAL A 86 -11.49 16.13 -8.91
N ASN A 87 -11.65 17.10 -9.81
CA ASN A 87 -11.01 18.40 -9.80
C ASN A 87 -11.39 19.27 -8.59
N THR A 88 -12.66 19.28 -8.17
CA THR A 88 -13.12 19.98 -6.95
C THR A 88 -12.57 19.34 -5.68
N LYS A 89 -12.50 18.00 -5.62
CA LYS A 89 -11.92 17.28 -4.48
C LYS A 89 -10.41 17.48 -4.41
N LEU A 90 -9.73 17.47 -5.55
CA LEU A 90 -8.31 17.78 -5.69
C LEU A 90 -8.02 19.21 -5.23
N ALA A 91 -8.81 20.19 -5.67
CA ALA A 91 -8.67 21.58 -5.24
C ALA A 91 -8.81 21.73 -3.71
N LYS A 92 -9.80 21.06 -3.12
CA LYS A 92 -10.03 21.08 -1.66
C LYS A 92 -8.88 20.43 -0.87
N LEU A 93 -8.31 19.34 -1.39
CA LEU A 93 -7.13 18.68 -0.84
C LEU A 93 -5.89 19.57 -0.92
N MET A 94 -5.68 20.26 -2.04
CA MET A 94 -4.58 21.21 -2.21
C MET A 94 -4.70 22.40 -1.25
N GLU A 95 -5.91 22.95 -1.10
CA GLU A 95 -6.19 24.03 -0.15
C GLU A 95 -5.91 23.59 1.30
N SER A 96 -6.39 22.41 1.69
CA SER A 96 -6.19 21.87 3.05
C SER A 96 -4.73 21.52 3.39
N ASN A 97 -3.92 21.13 2.40
CA ASN A 97 -2.51 20.80 2.58
C ASN A 97 -1.56 21.98 2.31
N SER A 98 -2.08 23.15 1.92
CA SER A 98 -1.29 24.37 1.76
C SER A 98 -0.95 25.01 3.11
N LEU A 99 -0.31 24.25 3.99
CA LEU A 99 0.43 24.85 5.09
C LEU A 99 1.56 25.69 4.47
N PRO A 100 1.79 26.93 4.92
CA PRO A 100 2.96 27.66 4.50
C PRO A 100 4.17 26.84 4.92
N THR A 101 4.93 26.35 3.95
CA THR A 101 6.29 25.87 4.16
C THR A 101 7.12 27.08 4.57
N THR A 102 6.93 27.57 5.80
CA THR A 102 7.90 28.42 6.44
C THR A 102 9.10 27.52 6.58
N VAL A 103 10.06 27.67 5.68
CA VAL A 103 11.36 27.03 5.78
C VAL A 103 11.92 27.53 7.09
N VAL A 104 11.73 26.77 8.17
CA VAL A 104 12.45 26.98 9.41
C VAL A 104 13.89 26.74 9.01
N ARG A 105 14.62 27.83 8.77
CA ARG A 105 16.07 27.77 8.65
C ARG A 105 16.54 27.23 9.99
N GLN A 106 16.76 25.92 10.05
CA GLN A 106 17.37 25.27 11.19
C GLN A 106 18.71 25.98 11.37
N HIS A 107 18.83 26.74 12.46
CA HIS A 107 20.10 27.34 12.86
C HIS A 107 20.97 26.20 13.37
N TYR A 108 21.67 25.54 12.46
CA TYR A 108 22.62 24.49 12.81
C TYR A 108 23.72 25.09 13.68
N THR A 109 23.98 24.43 14.80
CA THR A 109 25.12 24.75 15.65
C THR A 109 26.43 24.43 14.92
N PRO A 110 27.56 25.07 15.29
CA PRO A 110 28.85 24.79 14.65
C PRO A 110 29.28 23.32 14.80
N GLU A 111 28.85 22.65 15.87
CA GLU A 111 29.11 21.23 16.10
C GLU A 111 28.34 20.34 15.11
N GLU A 112 27.06 20.60 14.90
CA GLU A 112 26.24 19.86 13.92
C GLU A 112 26.73 20.05 12.49
N LEU A 113 27.22 21.24 12.15
CA LEU A 113 27.82 21.50 10.84
C LEU A 113 29.11 20.68 10.64
N ARG A 114 29.95 20.61 11.67
CA ARG A 114 31.17 19.80 11.64
C ARG A 114 30.85 18.31 11.48
N ILE A 115 29.83 17.82 12.19
CA ILE A 115 29.38 16.41 12.07
C ILE A 115 28.84 16.16 10.66
N ARG A 116 28.02 17.07 10.11
CA ARG A 116 27.50 16.98 8.74
C ARG A 116 28.61 16.92 7.71
N GLU A 117 29.61 17.78 7.85
CA GLU A 117 30.77 17.83 6.94
C GLU A 117 31.61 16.55 7.03
N GLN A 118 31.85 16.03 8.24
CA GLN A 118 32.59 14.79 8.44
C GLN A 118 31.87 13.58 7.81
N ILE A 119 30.55 13.50 7.95
CA ILE A 119 29.73 12.47 7.30
C ILE A 119 29.83 12.61 5.78
N LEU A 120 29.69 13.83 5.25
CA LEU A 120 29.76 14.08 3.81
C LEU A 120 31.12 13.69 3.22
N ALA A 121 32.21 14.00 3.93
CA ALA A 121 33.57 13.63 3.54
C ALA A 121 33.79 12.11 3.50
N GLN A 122 33.19 11.38 4.45
CA GLN A 122 33.23 9.92 4.48
C GLN A 122 32.56 9.30 3.24
N TYR A 123 31.47 9.89 2.75
CA TYR A 123 30.82 9.45 1.52
C TYR A 123 31.54 9.92 0.26
N SER A 124 32.16 11.11 0.26
CA SER A 124 32.92 11.58 -0.91
C SER A 124 34.19 10.78 -1.18
N GLN A 125 34.75 10.11 -0.18
CA GLN A 125 35.89 9.22 -0.33
C GLN A 125 35.56 7.88 -1.00
N VAL A 126 34.27 7.53 -1.16
CA VAL A 126 33.84 6.27 -1.78
C VAL A 126 33.75 6.37 -3.31
N GLU A 127 33.60 7.58 -3.89
CA GLU A 127 33.48 7.74 -5.35
C GLU A 127 34.82 7.93 -6.10
N LEU A 128 35.97 7.86 -5.42
CA LEU A 128 37.30 8.08 -6.02
C LEU A 128 38.24 6.87 -5.93
N ASP A 129 37.71 5.65 -5.76
CA ASP A 129 38.50 4.40 -5.76
C ASP A 129 38.10 3.43 -6.89
N GLU A 130 37.59 3.95 -8.01
CA GLU A 130 37.31 3.15 -9.22
C GLU A 130 38.32 3.38 -10.36
N CYS A 131 39.59 3.69 -10.04
CA CYS A 131 40.65 3.81 -11.03
C CYS A 131 41.98 3.19 -10.58
N GLN A 132 42.03 1.86 -10.47
CA GLN A 132 43.24 1.12 -10.84
C GLN A 132 42.92 -0.35 -11.16
N GLU A 133 43.05 -0.66 -12.44
CA GLU A 133 43.04 -2.01 -13.02
C GLU A 133 44.24 -2.84 -12.53
N ASP A 134 43.98 -4.15 -12.38
CA ASP A 134 44.88 -5.31 -12.49
C ASP A 134 46.12 -5.41 -11.56
N ASP A 135 46.17 -6.43 -10.69
CA ASP A 135 46.89 -7.69 -10.96
C ASP A 135 46.93 -8.61 -9.71
N VAL A 136 46.97 -9.91 -9.98
CA VAL A 136 47.12 -11.10 -9.12
C VAL A 136 47.66 -10.97 -7.68
N ASN A 137 47.03 -11.75 -6.76
CA ASN A 137 47.67 -12.87 -6.01
C ASN A 137 47.16 -13.01 -4.56
N ASN A 138 46.57 -14.19 -4.32
CA ASN A 138 46.46 -14.96 -3.07
C ASN A 138 47.26 -14.48 -1.84
N GLY A 139 46.59 -14.27 -0.69
CA GLY A 139 47.27 -14.14 0.60
C GLY A 139 46.36 -13.69 1.74
N ALA A 140 46.01 -14.61 2.64
CA ALA A 140 45.29 -14.35 3.88
C ALA A 140 45.99 -13.27 4.73
N GLY A 141 45.24 -12.22 5.08
CA GLY A 141 45.64 -11.21 6.05
C GLY A 141 44.41 -10.42 6.49
N VAL A 142 44.05 -10.54 7.76
CA VAL A 142 42.92 -9.87 8.40
C VAL A 142 43.11 -8.36 8.35
N ALA A 143 42.71 -7.72 7.25
CA ALA A 143 42.50 -6.29 7.18
C ALA A 143 41.05 -6.04 7.62
N SER A 144 40.86 -5.40 8.77
CA SER A 144 39.55 -4.86 9.11
C SER A 144 39.18 -3.87 8.02
N ASP A 145 38.20 -4.21 7.18
CA ASP A 145 37.69 -3.33 6.14
C ASP A 145 37.40 -1.95 6.75
N PRO A 146 38.03 -0.87 6.30
CA PRO A 146 37.74 0.48 6.79
C PRO A 146 36.30 0.92 6.48
N ILE A 147 35.62 0.18 5.61
CA ILE A 147 34.20 0.36 5.23
C ILE A 147 33.26 -0.35 6.22
N MET A 148 33.74 -1.33 6.98
CA MET A 148 32.90 -2.07 7.91
C MET A 148 32.73 -1.27 9.20
N ILE A 149 31.69 -0.45 9.26
CA ILE A 149 31.28 0.25 10.48
C ILE A 149 31.05 -0.80 11.56
N LYS A 150 31.92 -0.82 12.57
CA LYS A 150 31.86 -1.79 13.66
C LYS A 150 30.56 -1.58 14.42
N ASN A 151 29.88 -2.69 14.71
CA ASN A 151 28.64 -2.66 15.48
C ASN A 151 28.88 -2.02 16.86
N THR A 152 28.36 -0.81 17.05
CA THR A 152 28.56 -0.01 18.27
C THR A 152 27.72 -0.53 19.43
N ASN A 153 26.62 -1.24 19.15
CA ASN A 153 25.74 -1.78 20.18
C ASN A 153 26.49 -2.69 21.16
N ALA A 154 27.46 -3.48 20.69
CA ALA A 154 28.25 -4.34 21.58
C ALA A 154 29.17 -3.53 22.52
N SER A 155 29.77 -2.45 22.03
CA SER A 155 30.62 -1.55 22.83
C SER A 155 29.79 -0.77 23.85
N ASP A 156 28.64 -0.26 23.43
CA ASP A 156 27.75 0.55 24.27
C ASP A 156 27.16 -0.28 25.42
N VAL A 157 26.79 -1.53 25.15
CA VAL A 157 26.31 -2.46 26.20
C VAL A 157 27.41 -2.77 27.21
N ALA A 158 28.65 -2.98 26.75
CA ALA A 158 29.77 -3.24 27.65
C ALA A 158 30.10 -2.02 28.53
N GLN A 159 30.03 -0.82 27.97
CA GLN A 159 30.26 0.42 28.71
C GLN A 159 29.16 0.67 29.74
N LEU A 160 27.88 0.51 29.36
CA LEU A 160 26.75 0.67 30.27
C LEU A 160 26.81 -0.32 31.44
N ALA A 161 27.22 -1.57 31.19
CA ALA A 161 27.41 -2.56 32.24
C ALA A 161 28.53 -2.19 33.22
N LYS A 162 29.63 -1.60 32.71
CA LYS A 162 30.74 -1.11 33.54
C LYS A 162 30.31 0.07 34.41
N GLU A 163 29.61 1.05 33.84
CA GLU A 163 29.09 2.21 34.58
C GLU A 163 28.10 1.78 35.67
N ARG A 164 27.22 0.82 35.39
CA ARG A 164 26.31 0.24 36.40
C ARG A 164 27.07 -0.36 37.58
N ARG A 165 28.18 -1.07 37.33
CA ARG A 165 29.01 -1.68 38.38
C ARG A 165 29.71 -0.61 39.22
N GLU A 166 30.23 0.42 38.58
CA GLU A 166 30.90 1.53 39.26
C GLU A 166 29.90 2.37 40.05
N GLN A 167 28.71 2.62 39.53
CA GLN A 167 27.62 3.28 40.27
C GLN A 167 27.19 2.49 41.50
N ALA A 168 27.07 1.16 41.39
CA ALA A 168 26.76 0.30 42.53
C ALA A 168 27.86 0.34 43.58
N SER A 169 29.13 0.24 43.17
CA SER A 169 30.28 0.35 44.08
C SER A 169 30.41 1.74 44.69
N PHE A 170 30.06 2.79 43.95
CA PHE A 170 30.06 4.17 44.45
C PHE A 170 28.95 4.40 45.47
N PHE A 171 27.78 3.80 45.26
CA PHE A 171 26.68 3.83 46.24
C PHE A 171 27.03 3.05 47.52
N GLU A 172 27.74 1.92 47.39
CA GLU A 172 28.14 1.08 48.52
C GLU A 172 29.28 1.69 49.36
N PHE A 173 30.05 2.63 48.79
CA PHE A 173 31.13 3.33 49.50
C PHE A 173 30.68 4.63 50.19
N ASN A 174 29.42 5.06 50.00
CA ASN A 174 28.90 6.34 50.48
C ASN A 174 27.74 6.20 51.49
N ILE A 175 27.66 5.03 52.15
CA ILE A 175 26.82 4.70 53.32
C ILE A 175 27.76 4.32 54.47
#